data_AF-A0A7Y6JZD2-F1
#
_entry.id   AF-A0A7Y6JZD2-F1
#
_cell.length_a   1.000
_cell.length_b   1.000
_cell.length_c   1.000
_cell.angle_alpha   90.00
_cell.angle_beta   90.00
_cell.angle_gamma   90.00
#
_symmetry.space_group_name_H-M   'P 1'
#
loop_
_entity.id
_entity.type
_entity.pdbx_description
1 polymer ?
#
loop_
_entity_poly.entity_id
_entity_poly.type
_entity_poly.pdbx_seq_one_letter_code
_entity_poly.pdbx_strand_id
1 'polypeptide(L)'
;MKTTTIGAALMLAAAATPQPARAQNDMASAAQAVLSAAQPVHMTAEIVGIDAGNRSLTLKGSGGNVAIVLVSQQVAGFDQLKIGDRVDVLYKNALLTKAEKVSGAGKGIRERADKQSYAPASGGYEAARQTEVLATVLKIDHKQRLVTLRGAYQTQTFEAAPNVDLSDVKVGDTLHAVFVSAAAVQVTPVGQ
;
A
#
# COMPACT_ATOMS: atom_id res chain seq x y z
N MET A 1 19.20 -63.60 36.58
CA MET A 1 19.33 -64.54 35.45
C MET A 1 18.51 -64.01 34.28
N LYS A 2 19.15 -63.89 33.10
CA LYS A 2 18.60 -63.79 31.72
C LYS A 2 17.88 -62.48 31.34
N THR A 3 18.49 -61.46 30.73
CA THR A 3 19.02 -61.25 29.34
C THR A 3 18.00 -61.22 28.20
N THR A 4 18.16 -60.18 27.34
CA THR A 4 17.99 -60.10 25.86
C THR A 4 16.73 -59.33 25.38
N THR A 5 16.65 -58.41 24.38
CA THR A 5 17.55 -57.55 23.56
C THR A 5 16.69 -56.77 22.51
N ILE A 6 17.15 -55.58 22.07
CA ILE A 6 16.89 -54.78 20.82
C ILE A 6 15.54 -54.08 20.55
N GLY A 7 15.65 -52.79 20.18
CA GLY A 7 14.70 -52.09 19.30
C GLY A 7 14.97 -50.59 19.16
N ALA A 8 15.95 -50.19 18.36
CA ALA A 8 16.22 -48.79 18.02
C ALA A 8 15.14 -48.24 17.07
N ALA A 9 14.63 -47.03 17.35
CA ALA A 9 13.85 -46.24 16.41
C ALA A 9 14.39 -44.81 16.36
N LEU A 10 15.17 -44.53 15.30
CA LEU A 10 15.38 -43.18 14.81
C LEU A 10 14.03 -42.62 14.36
N MET A 11 13.62 -41.47 14.90
CA MET A 11 12.71 -40.56 14.19
C MET A 11 13.41 -39.22 14.00
N LEU A 12 13.62 -38.90 12.72
CA LEU A 12 14.18 -37.67 12.21
C LEU A 12 13.38 -36.45 12.72
N ALA A 13 14.10 -35.48 13.26
CA ALA A 13 13.59 -34.13 13.45
C ALA A 13 13.35 -33.49 12.08
N ALA A 14 12.08 -33.37 11.67
CA ALA A 14 11.69 -32.54 10.54
C ALA A 14 11.83 -31.06 10.96
N ALA A 15 12.91 -30.42 10.52
CA ALA A 15 13.05 -28.98 10.61
C ALA A 15 12.00 -28.31 9.69
N ALA A 16 10.87 -27.91 10.27
CA ALA A 16 9.97 -26.97 9.64
C ALA A 16 10.67 -25.62 9.55
N THR A 17 11.15 -25.25 8.36
CA THR A 17 11.64 -23.89 8.12
C THR A 17 10.43 -22.96 8.00
N PRO A 18 10.26 -21.96 8.89
CA PRO A 18 9.24 -20.95 8.65
C PRO A 18 9.73 -20.06 7.50
N GLN A 19 9.11 -20.18 6.33
CA GLN A 19 9.41 -19.38 5.14
C GLN A 19 8.76 -17.98 5.03
N PRO A 20 8.03 -17.38 6.00
CA PRO A 20 7.42 -16.06 5.78
C PRO A 20 8.42 -14.88 5.84
N ALA A 21 9.61 -15.09 6.41
CA ALA A 21 10.56 -13.99 6.64
C ALA A 21 11.23 -13.46 5.35
N ARG A 22 11.44 -14.31 4.33
CA ARG A 22 12.12 -13.88 3.08
C ARG A 22 11.22 -13.03 2.19
N ALA A 23 9.99 -13.51 1.93
CA ALA A 23 9.03 -12.77 1.10
C ALA A 23 8.70 -11.40 1.69
N GLN A 24 8.60 -11.28 3.02
CA GLN A 24 8.33 -10.00 3.67
C GLN A 24 9.52 -9.01 3.59
N ASN A 25 10.75 -9.51 3.64
CA ASN A 25 11.96 -8.69 3.45
C ASN A 25 12.08 -8.17 2.01
N ASP A 26 11.76 -8.99 1.02
CA ASP A 26 11.82 -8.60 -0.39
C ASP A 26 10.78 -7.51 -0.71
N MET A 27 9.56 -7.65 -0.19
CA MET A 27 8.52 -6.61 -0.33
C MET A 27 8.90 -5.31 0.36
N ALA A 28 9.52 -5.37 1.54
CA ALA A 28 9.97 -4.19 2.26
C ALA A 28 11.06 -3.44 1.46
N SER A 29 12.06 -4.16 0.93
CA SER A 29 13.12 -3.57 0.09
C SER A 29 12.57 -2.92 -1.19
N ALA A 30 11.63 -3.58 -1.87
CA ALA A 30 10.97 -3.03 -3.05
C ALA A 30 10.20 -1.74 -2.75
N ALA A 31 9.48 -1.70 -1.62
CA ALA A 31 8.76 -0.51 -1.16
C ALA A 31 9.71 0.68 -0.95
N GLN A 32 10.85 0.43 -0.29
CA GLN A 32 11.85 1.45 0.00
C GLN A 32 12.48 2.01 -1.29
N ALA A 33 12.81 1.14 -2.25
CA ALA A 33 13.37 1.53 -3.54
C ALA A 33 12.40 2.41 -4.35
N VAL A 34 11.12 1.99 -4.43
CA VAL A 34 10.06 2.73 -5.12
C VAL A 34 9.85 4.11 -4.49
N LEU A 35 9.71 4.17 -3.16
CA LEU A 35 9.50 5.44 -2.46
C LEU A 35 10.72 6.36 -2.61
N SER A 36 11.95 5.81 -2.63
CA SER A 36 13.18 6.59 -2.81
C SER A 36 13.27 7.21 -4.20
N ALA A 37 12.86 6.48 -5.24
CA ALA A 37 12.87 6.96 -6.62
C ALA A 37 11.73 7.95 -6.96
N ALA A 38 10.62 7.92 -6.20
CA ALA A 38 9.50 8.83 -6.41
C ALA A 38 9.88 10.28 -6.10
N GLN A 39 9.48 11.20 -6.98
CA GLN A 39 9.65 12.63 -6.75
C GLN A 39 8.47 13.19 -5.95
N PRO A 40 8.71 14.08 -4.98
CA PRO A 40 7.65 14.73 -4.25
C PRO A 40 6.92 15.76 -5.13
N VAL A 41 5.62 15.90 -4.92
CA VAL A 41 4.77 16.86 -5.62
C VAL A 41 3.89 17.61 -4.62
N HIS A 42 3.53 18.84 -4.95
CA HIS A 42 2.53 19.61 -4.21
C HIS A 42 1.13 19.26 -4.71
N MET A 43 0.20 19.10 -3.76
CA MET A 43 -1.21 18.99 -4.05
C MET A 43 -2.01 19.78 -3.03
N THR A 44 -2.90 20.64 -3.53
CA THR A 44 -3.98 21.20 -2.73
C THR A 44 -5.15 20.23 -2.71
N ALA A 45 -5.59 19.84 -1.51
CA ALA A 45 -6.69 18.90 -1.32
C ALA A 45 -7.52 19.25 -0.08
N GLU A 46 -8.73 18.70 -0.02
CA GLU A 46 -9.58 18.71 1.16
C GLU A 46 -9.34 17.43 1.98
N ILE A 47 -9.23 17.55 3.30
CA ILE A 47 -9.19 16.40 4.20
C ILE A 47 -10.60 15.83 4.31
N VAL A 48 -10.80 14.60 3.85
CA VAL A 48 -12.09 13.89 3.93
C VAL A 48 -12.07 12.75 4.95
N GLY A 49 -10.91 12.46 5.53
CA GLY A 49 -10.76 11.46 6.58
C GLY A 49 -9.42 11.59 7.29
N ILE A 50 -9.38 11.24 8.58
CA ILE A 50 -8.19 11.25 9.42
C ILE A 50 -8.16 9.92 10.19
N ASP A 51 -7.05 9.20 10.09
CA ASP A 51 -6.75 8.04 10.92
C ASP A 51 -5.53 8.37 11.78
N ALA A 52 -5.79 8.73 13.04
CA ALA A 52 -4.74 9.06 14.00
C ALA A 52 -3.91 7.85 14.43
N GLY A 53 -4.50 6.64 14.43
CA GLY A 53 -3.80 5.41 14.83
C GLY A 53 -2.73 5.03 13.82
N ASN A 54 -3.00 5.19 12.53
CA ASN A 54 -2.04 4.99 11.45
C ASN A 54 -1.29 6.28 11.04
N ARG A 55 -1.56 7.41 11.70
CA ARG A 55 -1.10 8.76 11.34
C ARG A 55 -1.22 9.03 9.84
N SER A 56 -2.43 8.89 9.31
CA SER A 56 -2.71 9.04 7.87
C SER A 56 -3.90 9.95 7.59
N LEU A 57 -3.87 10.60 6.43
CA LEU A 57 -4.96 11.48 5.94
C LEU A 57 -5.56 10.88 4.67
N THR A 58 -6.88 10.94 4.56
CA THR A 58 -7.59 10.75 3.30
C THR A 58 -7.83 12.12 2.69
N LEU A 59 -7.19 12.37 1.55
CA LEU A 59 -7.19 13.65 0.85
C LEU A 59 -7.98 13.53 -0.45
N LYS A 60 -8.85 14.50 -0.71
CA LYS A 60 -9.59 14.62 -1.97
C LYS A 60 -9.07 15.82 -2.75
N GLY A 61 -8.43 15.55 -3.89
CA GLY A 61 -7.95 16.59 -4.80
C GLY A 61 -9.09 17.24 -5.60
N SER A 62 -8.79 18.36 -6.26
CA SER A 62 -9.74 19.11 -7.09
C SER A 62 -10.37 18.29 -8.22
N GLY A 63 -9.62 17.34 -8.79
CA GLY A 63 -10.10 16.40 -9.81
C GLY A 63 -10.99 15.26 -9.28
N GLY A 64 -11.32 15.26 -7.99
CA GLY A 64 -12.11 14.22 -7.33
C GLY A 64 -11.33 12.93 -7.01
N ASN A 65 -10.04 12.88 -7.35
CA ASN A 65 -9.16 11.77 -6.99
C ASN A 65 -8.95 11.74 -5.47
N VAL A 66 -9.04 10.54 -4.89
CA VAL A 66 -8.83 10.32 -3.46
C VAL A 66 -7.47 9.64 -3.25
N ALA A 67 -6.67 10.19 -2.34
CA ALA A 67 -5.38 9.64 -1.93
C ALA A 67 -5.37 9.45 -0.42
N ILE A 68 -4.83 8.32 0.04
CA ILE A 68 -4.56 8.06 1.45
C ILE A 68 -3.06 8.17 1.65
N VAL A 69 -2.65 9.07 2.52
CA VAL A 69 -1.28 9.54 2.65
C VAL A 69 -0.81 9.34 4.08
N LEU A 70 0.28 8.59 4.26
CA LEU A 70 0.96 8.46 5.54
C LEU A 70 1.69 9.77 5.85
N VAL A 71 1.48 10.33 7.04
CA VAL A 71 2.07 11.61 7.42
C VAL A 71 3.27 11.37 8.33
N SER A 72 4.42 11.92 7.94
CA SER A 72 5.65 11.86 8.74
C SER A 72 5.43 12.44 10.14
N GLN A 73 6.16 11.91 11.13
CA GLN A 73 6.17 12.45 12.49
C GLN A 73 6.78 13.85 12.55
N GLN A 74 7.60 14.20 11.57
CA GLN A 74 8.21 15.53 11.44
C GLN A 74 7.18 16.61 11.07
N VAL A 75 6.02 16.22 10.54
CA VAL A 75 4.92 17.15 10.26
C VAL A 75 4.26 17.54 11.57
N ALA A 76 4.54 18.75 12.04
CA ALA A 76 3.88 19.35 13.18
C ALA A 76 2.40 19.63 12.89
N GLY A 77 1.59 19.73 13.94
CA GLY A 77 0.19 20.13 13.82
C GLY A 77 -0.76 19.09 13.23
N PHE A 78 -0.31 17.85 12.99
CA PHE A 78 -1.19 16.75 12.55
C PHE A 78 -2.43 16.60 13.43
N ASP A 79 -2.27 16.69 14.75
CA ASP A 79 -3.38 16.54 15.72
C ASP A 79 -4.36 17.74 15.72
N GLN A 80 -4.03 18.81 15.02
CA GLN A 80 -4.87 20.01 14.90
C GLN A 80 -5.75 19.97 13.64
N LEU A 81 -5.36 19.16 12.65
CA LEU A 81 -6.06 19.00 11.38
C LEU A 81 -7.47 18.44 11.59
N LYS A 82 -8.41 18.86 10.73
CA LYS A 82 -9.81 18.42 10.78
C LYS A 82 -10.30 17.99 9.41
N ILE A 83 -11.31 17.13 9.42
CA ILE A 83 -12.08 16.83 8.21
C ILE A 83 -12.77 18.11 7.74
N GLY A 84 -12.67 18.40 6.44
CA GLY A 84 -13.12 19.64 5.81
C GLY A 84 -12.02 20.68 5.61
N ASP A 85 -10.86 20.54 6.28
CA ASP A 85 -9.76 21.48 6.08
C ASP A 85 -9.20 21.35 4.66
N ARG A 86 -8.89 22.50 4.06
CA ARG A 86 -8.12 22.55 2.82
C ARG A 86 -6.65 22.63 3.19
N VAL A 87 -5.83 21.77 2.59
CA VAL A 87 -4.39 21.69 2.85
C VAL A 87 -3.60 21.67 1.55
N ASP A 88 -2.42 22.29 1.57
CA ASP A 88 -1.34 22.06 0.63
C ASP A 88 -0.42 20.99 1.21
N VAL A 89 -0.13 19.96 0.42
CA VAL A 89 0.60 18.78 0.89
C VAL A 89 1.77 18.52 -0.04
N LEU A 90 2.97 18.44 0.53
CA LEU A 90 4.16 17.92 -0.16
C LEU A 90 4.26 16.42 0.11
N TYR A 91 4.00 15.62 -0.92
CA TYR A 91 3.93 14.17 -0.80
C TYR A 91 4.50 13.44 -2.01
N LYS A 92 4.84 12.16 -1.81
CA LYS A 92 5.11 11.21 -2.89
C LYS A 92 3.85 10.41 -3.15
N ASN A 93 3.47 10.28 -4.43
CA ASN A 93 2.26 9.59 -4.87
C ASN A 93 2.25 8.12 -4.45
N ALA A 94 1.04 7.57 -4.28
CA ALA A 94 0.87 6.14 -4.13
C ALA A 94 1.12 5.46 -5.49
N LEU A 95 2.01 4.47 -5.52
CA LEU A 95 2.43 3.83 -6.75
C LEU A 95 1.95 2.38 -6.81
N LEU A 96 1.14 2.07 -7.83
CA LEU A 96 0.75 0.70 -8.17
C LEU A 96 1.94 0.03 -8.85
N THR A 97 2.48 -1.01 -8.22
CA THR A 97 3.68 -1.74 -8.66
C THR A 97 3.35 -3.10 -9.27
N LYS A 98 2.13 -3.60 -9.04
CA LYS A 98 1.61 -4.83 -9.65
C LYS A 98 0.11 -4.69 -9.89
N ALA A 99 -0.35 -5.14 -11.06
CA ALA A 99 -1.76 -5.15 -11.44
C ALA A 99 -2.06 -6.40 -12.27
N GLU A 100 -2.43 -7.50 -11.61
CA GLU A 100 -2.77 -8.75 -12.29
C GLU A 100 -4.27 -8.98 -12.29
N LYS A 101 -4.85 -9.20 -13.47
CA LYS A 101 -6.27 -9.51 -13.59
C LYS A 101 -6.59 -10.87 -12.98
N VAL A 102 -7.53 -10.92 -12.06
CA VAL A 102 -8.04 -12.18 -11.50
C VAL A 102 -9.18 -12.70 -12.38
N SER A 103 -9.10 -13.96 -12.77
CA SER A 103 -10.12 -14.68 -13.54
C SER A 103 -10.57 -15.96 -12.82
N GLY A 104 -11.72 -16.51 -13.22
CA GLY A 104 -12.24 -17.77 -12.64
C GLY A 104 -12.88 -17.61 -11.25
N ALA A 105 -12.86 -18.68 -10.44
CA ALA A 105 -13.60 -18.83 -9.17
C ALA A 105 -13.24 -17.79 -8.08
N GLY A 106 -12.15 -17.02 -8.24
CA GLY A 106 -11.79 -15.90 -7.35
C GLY A 106 -12.36 -14.53 -7.78
N LYS A 107 -13.02 -14.43 -8.94
CA LYS A 107 -13.61 -13.18 -9.43
C LYS A 107 -14.79 -12.76 -8.54
N GLY A 108 -14.63 -11.64 -7.83
CA GLY A 108 -15.65 -11.10 -6.91
C GLY A 108 -15.51 -11.57 -5.46
N ILE A 109 -14.59 -12.49 -5.16
CA ILE A 109 -14.19 -12.75 -3.78
C ILE A 109 -13.31 -11.58 -3.34
N ARG A 110 -13.87 -10.70 -2.52
CA ARG A 110 -13.11 -9.68 -1.79
C ARG A 110 -12.42 -10.38 -0.61
N GLU A 111 -11.44 -11.21 -0.93
CA GLU A 111 -10.67 -11.90 0.09
C GLU A 111 -9.93 -10.86 0.92
N ARG A 112 -9.87 -11.09 2.24
CA ARG A 112 -9.04 -10.36 3.20
C ARG A 112 -7.58 -10.72 2.93
N ALA A 113 -7.07 -10.30 1.78
CA ALA A 113 -5.70 -10.53 1.32
C ALA A 113 -4.82 -9.31 1.56
N ASP A 114 -5.22 -8.40 2.46
CA ASP A 114 -4.47 -7.20 2.82
C ASP A 114 -3.18 -7.60 3.58
N LYS A 115 -2.16 -8.03 2.84
CA LYS A 115 -0.82 -8.23 3.37
C LYS A 115 -0.09 -6.90 3.33
N GLN A 116 0.58 -6.58 4.42
CA GLN A 116 1.27 -5.31 4.58
C GLN A 116 2.71 -5.55 5.02
N SER A 117 3.63 -4.84 4.40
CA SER A 117 5.04 -4.79 4.83
C SER A 117 5.47 -3.34 4.98
N TYR A 118 6.36 -3.11 5.94
CA TYR A 118 6.92 -1.81 6.25
C TYR A 118 8.44 -1.87 6.11
N ALA A 119 9.00 -0.84 5.50
CA ALA A 119 10.43 -0.57 5.48
C ALA A 119 10.70 0.85 5.98
N PRO A 120 11.82 1.11 6.68
CA PRO A 120 12.24 2.48 6.95
C PRO A 120 12.37 3.29 5.66
N ALA A 121 12.13 4.60 5.71
CA ALA A 121 12.37 5.49 4.58
C ALA A 121 13.38 6.60 4.94
N SER A 122 13.68 7.48 4.00
CA SER A 122 14.66 8.56 4.13
C SER A 122 14.13 9.87 3.51
N GLY A 123 14.82 10.99 3.74
CA GLY A 123 14.43 12.28 3.17
C GLY A 123 13.16 12.88 3.79
N GLY A 124 12.96 12.65 5.10
CA GLY A 124 11.79 13.11 5.87
C GLY A 124 10.60 12.15 5.86
N TYR A 125 10.61 11.16 4.96
CA TYR A 125 9.63 10.08 4.93
C TYR A 125 10.06 8.99 5.92
N GLU A 126 9.16 8.58 6.81
CA GLU A 126 9.49 7.67 7.92
C GLU A 126 9.44 6.20 7.52
N ALA A 127 8.45 5.82 6.70
CA ALA A 127 8.27 4.45 6.27
C ALA A 127 7.72 4.35 4.84
N ALA A 128 8.18 3.32 4.13
CA ALA A 128 7.54 2.82 2.93
C ALA A 128 6.62 1.66 3.31
N ARG A 129 5.32 1.81 3.04
CA ARG A 129 4.31 0.77 3.29
C ARG A 129 3.86 0.17 1.97
N GLN A 130 4.20 -1.10 1.75
CA GLN A 130 3.66 -1.86 0.63
C GLN A 130 2.44 -2.66 1.08
N THR A 131 1.42 -2.68 0.25
CA THR A 131 0.18 -3.41 0.51
C THR A 131 -0.22 -4.20 -0.73
N GLU A 132 -0.55 -5.47 -0.52
CA GLU A 132 -1.11 -6.40 -1.49
C GLU A 132 -2.61 -6.51 -1.22
N VAL A 133 -3.47 -6.36 -2.23
CA VAL A 133 -4.93 -6.40 -2.09
C VAL A 133 -5.60 -7.03 -3.31
N LEU A 134 -6.79 -7.59 -3.11
CA LEU A 134 -7.76 -7.82 -4.19
C LEU A 134 -8.70 -6.62 -4.27
N ALA A 135 -8.66 -5.89 -5.39
CA ALA A 135 -9.44 -4.67 -5.57
C ALA A 135 -10.17 -4.62 -6.91
N THR A 136 -11.32 -3.96 -6.94
CA THR A 136 -12.09 -3.73 -8.17
C THR A 136 -11.71 -2.39 -8.80
N VAL A 137 -11.49 -2.37 -10.11
CA VAL A 137 -11.23 -1.14 -10.85
C VAL A 137 -12.53 -0.34 -10.99
N LEU A 138 -12.54 0.89 -10.48
CA LEU A 138 -13.67 1.81 -10.62
C LEU A 138 -13.45 2.84 -11.73
N LYS A 139 -12.21 3.26 -11.93
CA LYS A 139 -11.83 4.25 -12.96
C LYS A 139 -10.42 3.94 -13.44
N ILE A 140 -10.18 4.18 -14.73
CA ILE A 140 -8.86 4.10 -15.33
C ILE A 140 -8.65 5.27 -16.29
N ASP A 141 -7.51 5.94 -16.17
CA ASP A 141 -7.01 6.94 -17.11
C ASP A 141 -5.66 6.45 -17.63
N HIS A 142 -5.66 5.92 -18.86
CA HIS A 142 -4.43 5.39 -19.47
C HIS A 142 -3.44 6.48 -19.86
N LYS A 143 -3.90 7.72 -20.09
CA LYS A 143 -3.02 8.84 -20.47
C LYS A 143 -2.21 9.31 -19.27
N GLN A 144 -2.88 9.43 -18.12
CA GLN A 144 -2.25 9.83 -16.85
C GLN A 144 -1.73 8.63 -16.05
N ARG A 145 -1.96 7.40 -16.55
CA ARG A 145 -1.65 6.13 -15.85
C ARG A 145 -2.27 6.07 -14.45
N LEU A 146 -3.46 6.65 -14.27
CA LEU A 146 -4.17 6.66 -12.99
C LEU A 146 -5.22 5.55 -12.93
N VAL A 147 -5.25 4.81 -11.83
CA VAL A 147 -6.23 3.75 -11.59
C VAL A 147 -6.89 3.96 -10.24
N THR A 148 -8.22 4.09 -10.21
CA THR A 148 -8.99 4.11 -8.96
C THR A 148 -9.44 2.70 -8.64
N LEU A 149 -8.94 2.18 -7.51
CA LEU A 149 -9.23 0.84 -7.02
C LEU A 149 -10.08 0.90 -5.77
N ARG A 150 -11.10 0.04 -5.73
CA ARG A 150 -11.93 -0.22 -4.55
C ARG A 150 -11.49 -1.55 -3.92
N GLY A 151 -10.77 -1.45 -2.81
CA GLY A 151 -10.44 -2.58 -1.95
C GLY A 151 -11.57 -2.92 -0.97
N ALA A 152 -11.27 -3.73 0.04
CA ALA A 152 -12.23 -4.12 1.06
C ALA A 152 -12.63 -2.95 1.99
N TYR A 153 -11.65 -2.14 2.39
CA TYR A 153 -11.85 -1.06 3.38
C TYR A 153 -11.90 0.34 2.77
N GLN A 154 -11.27 0.54 1.62
CA GLN A 154 -11.04 1.89 1.08
C GLN A 154 -11.04 1.92 -0.45
N THR A 155 -11.33 3.11 -0.98
CA THR A 155 -11.22 3.42 -2.40
C THR A 155 -10.19 4.52 -2.58
N GLN A 156 -9.17 4.26 -3.41
CA GLN A 156 -8.05 5.17 -3.61
C GLN A 156 -7.62 5.17 -5.08
N THR A 157 -7.07 6.29 -5.53
CA THR A 157 -6.45 6.44 -6.84
C THR A 157 -4.94 6.27 -6.74
N PHE A 158 -4.38 5.46 -7.63
CA PHE A 158 -2.97 5.11 -7.70
C PHE A 158 -2.41 5.52 -9.06
N GLU A 159 -1.16 5.97 -9.07
CA GLU A 159 -0.38 6.10 -10.30
C GLU A 159 0.27 4.74 -10.60
N ALA A 160 0.16 4.24 -11.83
CA ALA A 160 0.79 2.99 -12.21
C ALA A 160 2.26 3.19 -12.59
N ALA A 161 3.14 2.47 -11.90
CA ALA A 161 4.57 2.46 -12.18
C ALA A 161 4.84 2.17 -13.67
N PRO A 162 5.90 2.71 -14.28
CA PRO A 162 6.15 2.56 -15.72
C PRO A 162 6.18 1.11 -16.23
N ASN A 163 6.58 0.17 -15.37
CA ASN A 163 6.65 -1.26 -15.65
C ASN A 163 5.33 -2.02 -15.45
N VAL A 164 4.27 -1.37 -14.97
CA VAL A 164 2.94 -1.98 -14.83
C VAL A 164 2.18 -1.82 -16.13
N ASP A 165 1.81 -2.94 -16.73
CA ASP A 165 0.94 -2.93 -17.90
C ASP A 165 -0.52 -2.76 -17.48
N LEU A 166 -1.20 -1.85 -18.17
CA LEU A 166 -2.61 -1.53 -17.95
C LEU A 166 -3.46 -1.78 -19.20
N SER A 167 -2.88 -2.23 -20.32
CA SER A 167 -3.59 -2.37 -21.60
C SER A 167 -4.82 -3.27 -21.51
N ASP A 168 -4.75 -4.35 -20.73
CA ASP A 168 -5.81 -5.36 -20.59
C ASP A 168 -6.73 -5.13 -19.37
N VAL A 169 -6.49 -4.03 -18.65
CA VAL A 169 -7.25 -3.62 -17.47
C VAL A 169 -8.39 -2.70 -17.87
N LYS A 170 -9.60 -3.03 -17.43
CA LYS A 170 -10.80 -2.21 -17.63
C LYS A 170 -11.59 -2.01 -16.34
N VAL A 171 -12.45 -0.99 -16.34
CA VAL A 171 -13.42 -0.76 -15.28
C VAL A 171 -14.26 -2.01 -15.04
N GLY A 172 -14.46 -2.37 -13.77
CA GLY A 172 -15.17 -3.56 -13.32
C GLY A 172 -14.32 -4.82 -13.20
N ASP A 173 -13.06 -4.80 -13.66
CA ASP A 173 -12.14 -5.91 -13.40
C ASP A 173 -11.77 -6.00 -11.92
N THR A 174 -11.53 -7.22 -11.45
CA THR A 174 -10.88 -7.47 -10.16
C THR A 174 -9.40 -7.71 -10.41
N LEU A 175 -8.56 -6.94 -9.73
CA LEU A 175 -7.11 -7.02 -9.80
C LEU A 175 -6.55 -7.53 -8.49
N HIS A 176 -5.55 -8.39 -8.61
CA HIS A 176 -4.53 -8.54 -7.60
C HIS A 176 -3.55 -7.39 -7.75
N ALA A 177 -3.64 -6.43 -6.83
CA ALA A 177 -2.89 -5.19 -6.83
C ALA A 177 -1.84 -5.19 -5.72
N VAL A 178 -0.63 -4.77 -6.04
CA VAL A 178 0.40 -4.41 -5.05
C VAL A 178 0.75 -2.96 -5.26
N PHE A 179 0.78 -2.18 -4.18
CA PHE A 179 1.12 -0.77 -4.23
C PHE A 179 1.96 -0.32 -3.06
N VAL A 180 2.72 0.74 -3.26
CA VAL A 180 3.42 1.48 -2.21
C VAL A 180 2.58 2.69 -1.85
N SER A 181 2.29 2.86 -0.56
CA SER A 181 1.44 3.93 -0.04
C SER A 181 2.07 5.30 -0.28
N ALA A 182 1.23 6.31 -0.51
CA ALA A 182 1.67 7.68 -0.53
C ALA A 182 2.21 8.09 0.86
N ALA A 183 3.20 8.98 0.87
CA ALA A 183 3.77 9.50 2.10
C ALA A 183 3.98 11.02 1.96
N ALA A 184 3.69 11.78 3.02
CA ALA A 184 3.80 13.22 3.10
C ALA A 184 4.83 13.65 4.15
N VAL A 185 5.54 14.73 3.82
CA VAL A 185 6.54 15.38 4.70
C VAL A 185 6.17 16.82 5.05
N GLN A 186 5.14 17.37 4.42
CA GLN A 186 4.59 18.66 4.77
C GLN A 186 3.08 18.65 4.54
N VAL A 187 2.33 19.18 5.49
CA VAL A 187 0.90 19.44 5.40
C VAL A 187 0.67 20.85 5.94
N THR A 188 0.14 21.74 5.12
CA THR A 188 -0.07 23.15 5.48
C THR A 188 -1.51 23.55 5.17
N PRO A 189 -2.32 23.93 6.17
CA PRO A 189 -3.65 24.47 5.92
C PRO A 189 -3.60 25.69 4.98
N VAL A 190 -4.53 25.74 4.01
CA VAL A 190 -4.65 26.85 3.06
C VAL A 190 -5.90 27.66 3.43
N GLY A 191 -5.68 28.83 4.04
CA GLY A 191 -6.73 29.82 4.35
C GLY A 191 -7.22 29.80 5.80
N GLN A 192 -6.38 30.25 6.74
CA GLN A 192 -6.89 30.84 7.99
C GLN A 192 -7.25 32.31 7.76
#